data_AF-A0A1M5D6N8-F1
#
_entry.id   AF-A0A1M5D6N8-F1
#
_cell.length_a   1.000
_cell.length_b   1.000
_cell.length_c   1.000
_cell.angle_alpha   90.00
_cell.angle_beta   90.00
_cell.angle_gamma   90.00
#
_symmetry.space_group_name_H-M   'P 1'
#
loop_
_entity.id
_entity.type
_entity.pdbx_description
1 polymer ?
#
loop_
_entity_poly.entity_id
_entity_poly.type
_entity_poly.pdbx_seq_one_letter_code
_entity_poly.pdbx_strand_id
1 'polypeptide(L)'
;MVGESSFDETAIKERIIDVQFAKSDRTTEHTKSYRNLSKHELRLNGLGKALLMLVMNMPDDAVDGLIQKSRVFERMDFETRTILGISNVYLGILLIKELYESFGLDFWEEAGISDKLVQESIINNTYNSLDGSSKVNSAVDLIIQTFDVMALKNRIRKDYDYTINESTGELCLRLNLIYDEFTKYIREFNVSDVEVLGIRQFTRQLRRETYWLDYGLRNFKERDNNSNDVNIRQRCYVLDLKKLNENLSLEAFACEIDAEEDSGFMKIDNDQEELPFD
;
A
#
# COMPACT_ATOMS: atom_id res chain seq x y z
N MET A 1 -12.13 -1.66 -18.97
CA MET A 1 -11.29 -2.72 -19.58
C MET A 1 -11.55 -3.98 -18.77
N VAL A 2 -11.67 -5.16 -19.38
CA VAL A 2 -11.94 -6.42 -18.66
C VAL A 2 -10.76 -7.35 -18.94
N GLY A 3 -10.14 -7.88 -17.90
CA GLY A 3 -8.97 -8.76 -17.99
C GLY A 3 -8.89 -9.65 -16.76
N GLU A 4 -8.17 -10.77 -16.87
CA GLU A 4 -7.93 -11.69 -15.76
C GLU A 4 -6.77 -11.24 -14.84
N SER A 5 -5.97 -10.27 -15.29
CA SER A 5 -4.82 -9.72 -14.55
C SER A 5 -5.11 -8.30 -14.06
N SER A 6 -4.80 -8.04 -12.80
CA SER A 6 -4.72 -6.68 -12.24
C SER A 6 -3.61 -5.88 -12.94
N PHE A 7 -3.72 -4.55 -12.91
CA PHE A 7 -2.67 -3.67 -13.42
C PHE A 7 -1.66 -3.38 -12.31
N ASP A 8 -0.39 -3.66 -12.53
CA ASP A 8 0.67 -3.44 -11.54
C ASP A 8 1.28 -2.02 -11.56
N GLU A 9 0.89 -1.20 -12.54
CA GLU A 9 1.44 0.14 -12.67
C GLU A 9 0.80 1.11 -11.65
N THR A 10 1.61 1.75 -10.80
CA THR A 10 1.17 2.67 -9.73
C THR A 10 0.23 3.77 -10.24
N ALA A 11 0.57 4.37 -11.40
CA ALA A 11 -0.23 5.43 -12.00
C ALA A 11 -1.63 4.96 -12.47
N ILE A 12 -1.78 3.66 -12.72
CA ILE A 12 -3.05 3.03 -13.07
C ILE A 12 -3.82 2.68 -11.80
N LYS A 13 -3.17 2.08 -10.79
CA LYS A 13 -3.78 1.74 -9.50
C LYS A 13 -4.41 2.94 -8.79
N GLU A 14 -3.79 4.12 -8.85
CA GLU A 14 -4.37 5.34 -8.26
C GLU A 14 -5.56 5.93 -9.05
N ARG A 15 -5.80 5.50 -10.30
CA ARG A 15 -6.80 6.09 -11.22
C ARG A 15 -7.95 5.15 -11.57
N ILE A 16 -7.85 3.89 -11.17
CA ILE A 16 -8.84 2.86 -11.43
C ILE A 16 -9.30 2.31 -10.10
N ILE A 17 -10.60 2.06 -9.99
CA ILE A 17 -11.16 1.29 -8.88
C ILE A 17 -11.36 -0.12 -9.42
N ASP A 18 -10.62 -1.07 -8.85
CA ASP A 18 -10.65 -2.45 -9.30
C ASP A 18 -11.84 -3.18 -8.70
N VAL A 19 -12.76 -3.64 -9.56
CA VAL A 19 -13.93 -4.40 -9.13
C VAL A 19 -13.67 -5.87 -9.40
N GLN A 20 -13.24 -6.59 -8.36
CA GLN A 20 -12.94 -8.01 -8.46
C GLN A 20 -14.20 -8.84 -8.26
N PHE A 21 -14.55 -9.63 -9.28
CA PHE A 21 -15.61 -10.62 -9.18
C PHE A 21 -15.00 -11.97 -8.80
N ALA A 22 -14.84 -12.22 -7.51
CA ALA A 22 -14.34 -13.51 -7.06
C ALA A 22 -15.32 -14.63 -7.44
N LYS A 23 -14.80 -15.77 -7.91
CA LYS A 23 -15.63 -16.94 -8.25
C LYS A 23 -16.37 -17.50 -7.02
N SER A 24 -15.78 -17.34 -5.84
CA SER A 24 -16.39 -17.69 -4.54
C SER A 24 -17.67 -16.91 -4.27
N ASP A 25 -17.73 -15.66 -4.73
CA ASP A 25 -18.82 -14.73 -4.42
C ASP A 25 -19.94 -14.81 -5.46
N ARG A 26 -19.73 -15.64 -6.51
CA ARG A 26 -20.69 -15.83 -7.58
C ARG A 26 -21.75 -16.86 -7.18
N THR A 27 -22.86 -16.37 -6.63
CA THR A 27 -24.03 -17.21 -6.38
C THR A 27 -24.80 -17.53 -7.68
N THR A 28 -25.65 -18.55 -7.61
CA THR A 28 -26.58 -18.90 -8.70
C THR A 28 -27.53 -17.75 -9.03
N GLU A 29 -27.97 -17.02 -8.00
CA GLU A 29 -28.83 -15.86 -8.12
C GLU A 29 -28.12 -14.69 -8.81
N HIS A 30 -26.88 -14.36 -8.43
CA HIS A 30 -26.09 -13.32 -9.08
C HIS A 30 -25.89 -13.64 -10.57
N THR A 31 -25.60 -14.91 -10.88
CA THR A 31 -25.46 -15.37 -12.27
C THR A 31 -26.75 -15.21 -13.06
N LYS A 32 -27.90 -15.50 -12.44
CA LYS A 32 -29.22 -15.34 -13.06
C LYS A 32 -29.54 -13.86 -13.31
N SER A 33 -29.31 -13.00 -12.33
CA SER A 33 -29.52 -11.56 -12.44
C SER A 33 -28.60 -10.93 -13.50
N TYR A 34 -27.32 -11.29 -13.51
CA TYR A 34 -26.37 -10.83 -14.54
C TYR A 34 -26.79 -11.25 -15.95
N ARG A 35 -27.17 -12.53 -16.15
CA ARG A 35 -27.69 -13.01 -17.44
C ARG A 35 -29.01 -12.36 -17.83
N ASN A 36 -29.81 -11.95 -16.86
CA ASN A 36 -31.04 -11.21 -17.12
C ASN A 36 -30.71 -9.80 -17.63
N LEU A 37 -29.82 -9.08 -16.94
CA LEU A 37 -29.34 -7.76 -17.34
C LEU A 37 -28.72 -7.78 -18.74
N SER A 38 -27.87 -8.76 -19.05
CA SER A 38 -27.20 -8.87 -20.35
C SER A 38 -28.16 -9.09 -21.53
N LYS A 39 -29.39 -9.54 -21.27
CA LYS A 39 -30.43 -9.74 -22.29
C LYS A 39 -31.33 -8.51 -22.50
N HIS A 40 -31.19 -7.48 -21.68
CA HIS A 40 -32.07 -6.31 -21.65
C HIS A 40 -31.31 -5.01 -21.93
N GLU A 41 -30.47 -5.01 -22.97
CA GLU A 41 -29.67 -3.86 -23.40
C GLU A 41 -30.50 -2.56 -23.56
N LEU A 42 -31.68 -2.65 -24.18
CA LEU A 42 -32.56 -1.50 -24.35
C LEU A 42 -32.97 -0.85 -23.02
N ARG A 43 -33.19 -1.66 -21.97
CA ARG A 43 -33.53 -1.14 -20.64
C ARG A 43 -32.31 -0.49 -19.98
N LEU A 44 -31.12 -1.06 -20.15
CA LEU A 44 -29.86 -0.49 -19.67
C LEU A 44 -29.56 0.86 -20.33
N ASN A 45 -29.77 0.98 -21.64
CA ASN A 45 -29.64 2.26 -22.35
C ASN A 45 -30.68 3.28 -21.85
N GLY A 46 -31.90 2.82 -21.56
CA GLY A 46 -32.93 3.63 -20.92
C GLY A 46 -32.51 4.16 -19.55
N LEU A 47 -31.88 3.34 -18.71
CA LEU A 47 -31.35 3.73 -17.41
C LEU A 47 -30.28 4.82 -17.54
N GLY A 48 -29.31 4.65 -18.45
CA GLY A 48 -28.27 5.64 -18.69
C GLY A 48 -28.84 6.99 -19.15
N LYS A 49 -29.85 6.97 -20.04
CA LYS A 49 -30.55 8.19 -20.46
C LYS A 49 -31.33 8.83 -19.32
N ALA A 50 -31.99 8.04 -18.48
CA ALA A 50 -32.75 8.55 -17.34
C ALA A 50 -31.82 9.24 -16.32
N LEU A 51 -30.68 8.64 -15.99
CA LEU A 51 -29.66 9.26 -15.14
C LEU A 51 -29.14 10.58 -15.72
N LEU A 52 -28.84 10.61 -17.02
CA LEU A 52 -28.41 11.85 -17.69
C LEU A 52 -29.47 12.94 -17.58
N MET A 53 -30.72 12.61 -17.87
CA MET A 53 -31.84 13.55 -17.78
C MET A 53 -32.09 14.02 -16.35
N LEU A 54 -31.93 13.15 -15.34
CA LEU A 54 -32.04 13.52 -13.94
C LEU A 54 -31.02 14.59 -13.59
N VAL A 55 -29.74 14.34 -13.88
CA VAL A 55 -28.64 15.28 -13.56
C VAL A 55 -28.79 16.59 -14.30
N MET A 56 -29.15 16.56 -15.60
CA MET A 56 -29.34 17.78 -16.41
C MET A 56 -30.49 18.69 -15.93
N ASN A 57 -31.44 18.14 -15.17
CA ASN A 57 -32.57 18.89 -14.63
C ASN A 57 -32.46 19.14 -13.12
N MET A 58 -31.38 18.68 -12.48
CA MET A 58 -31.14 18.89 -11.06
C MET A 58 -30.63 20.33 -10.83
N PRO A 59 -31.13 21.06 -9.83
CA PRO A 59 -30.60 22.37 -9.49
C PRO A 59 -29.17 22.25 -8.93
N ASP A 60 -28.33 23.24 -9.20
CA ASP A 60 -26.91 23.25 -8.81
C ASP A 60 -26.72 22.98 -7.31
N ASP A 61 -27.51 23.62 -6.44
CA ASP A 61 -27.46 23.42 -4.99
C ASP A 61 -27.70 21.96 -4.56
N ALA A 62 -28.55 21.23 -5.29
CA ALA A 62 -28.81 19.82 -5.01
C ALA A 62 -27.64 18.93 -5.45
N VAL A 63 -27.01 19.25 -6.59
CA VAL A 63 -25.79 18.58 -7.04
C VAL A 63 -24.67 18.80 -6.03
N ASP A 64 -24.47 20.03 -5.58
CA ASP A 64 -23.48 20.37 -4.55
C ASP A 64 -23.74 19.63 -3.24
N GLY A 65 -25.03 19.50 -2.86
CA GLY A 65 -25.44 18.70 -1.71
C GLY A 65 -25.06 17.22 -1.83
N LEU A 66 -25.17 16.63 -3.04
CA LEU A 66 -24.74 15.24 -3.30
C LEU A 66 -23.22 15.10 -3.28
N ILE A 67 -22.49 16.06 -3.86
CA ILE A 67 -21.01 16.09 -3.81
C ILE A 67 -20.54 16.19 -2.36
N GLN A 68 -21.20 17.00 -1.53
CA GLN A 68 -20.84 17.10 -0.12
C GLN A 68 -21.13 15.81 0.65
N LYS A 69 -22.25 15.14 0.34
CA LYS A 69 -22.57 13.82 0.90
C LYS A 69 -21.60 12.74 0.44
N SER A 70 -21.02 12.85 -0.76
CA SER A 70 -20.12 11.81 -1.26
C SER A 70 -18.73 11.82 -0.61
N ARG A 71 -18.38 12.93 0.05
CA ARG A 71 -17.10 13.18 0.76
C ARG A 71 -17.00 12.52 2.14
N VAL A 72 -17.83 11.52 2.44
CA VAL A 72 -17.79 10.77 3.70
C VAL A 72 -16.42 10.14 4.01
N PHE A 73 -15.59 9.94 2.99
CA PHE A 73 -14.27 9.32 3.10
C PHE A 73 -13.12 10.32 3.31
N GLU A 74 -13.35 11.64 3.35
CA GLU A 74 -12.28 12.67 3.39
C GLU A 74 -11.32 12.55 4.59
N ARG A 75 -11.76 11.92 5.69
CA ARG A 75 -10.97 11.74 6.92
C ARG A 75 -10.25 10.40 7.00
N MET A 76 -10.34 9.59 5.94
CA MET A 76 -9.66 8.29 5.92
C MET A 76 -8.17 8.47 5.66
N ASP A 77 -7.40 7.51 6.17
CA ASP A 77 -5.97 7.42 5.89
C ASP A 77 -5.77 6.80 4.50
N PHE A 78 -6.03 7.59 3.47
CA PHE A 78 -5.73 7.26 2.09
C PHE A 78 -5.13 8.48 1.41
N GLU A 79 -4.36 8.26 0.34
CA GLU A 79 -3.94 9.36 -0.50
C GLU A 79 -5.13 10.13 -1.07
N THR A 80 -4.97 11.46 -1.22
CA THR A 80 -6.05 12.36 -1.69
C THR A 80 -6.68 11.88 -2.99
N ARG A 81 -5.90 11.30 -3.89
CA ARG A 81 -6.40 10.82 -5.17
C ARG A 81 -7.31 9.60 -5.02
N THR A 82 -6.94 8.66 -4.17
CA THR A 82 -7.77 7.51 -3.78
C THR A 82 -9.06 7.97 -3.15
N ILE A 83 -9.01 8.93 -2.20
CA ILE A 83 -10.18 9.54 -1.56
C ILE A 83 -11.14 10.12 -2.60
N LEU A 84 -10.63 10.88 -3.57
CA LEU A 84 -11.45 11.45 -4.65
C LEU A 84 -12.08 10.36 -5.52
N GLY A 85 -11.34 9.29 -5.83
CA GLY A 85 -11.83 8.15 -6.59
C GLY A 85 -13.03 7.48 -5.90
N ILE A 86 -12.87 7.07 -4.64
CA ILE A 86 -13.92 6.39 -3.88
C ILE A 86 -15.14 7.30 -3.63
N SER A 87 -14.91 8.60 -3.42
CA SER A 87 -15.98 9.60 -3.29
C SER A 87 -16.78 9.74 -4.59
N ASN A 88 -16.13 9.65 -5.76
CA ASN A 88 -16.81 9.68 -7.05
C ASN A 88 -17.66 8.42 -7.31
N VAL A 89 -17.19 7.24 -6.90
CA VAL A 89 -18.00 6.02 -6.99
C VAL A 89 -19.24 6.12 -6.12
N TYR A 90 -19.07 6.58 -4.88
CA TYR A 90 -20.19 6.75 -3.97
C TYR A 90 -21.16 7.84 -4.45
N LEU A 91 -20.67 8.94 -5.06
CA LEU A 91 -21.51 9.92 -5.74
C LEU A 91 -22.37 9.28 -6.85
N GLY A 92 -21.80 8.38 -7.65
CA GLY A 92 -22.54 7.63 -8.67
C GLY A 92 -23.69 6.80 -8.06
N ILE A 93 -23.47 6.19 -6.90
CA ILE A 93 -24.51 5.44 -6.18
C ILE A 93 -25.60 6.38 -5.66
N LEU A 94 -25.22 7.53 -5.09
CA LEU A 94 -26.18 8.55 -4.64
C LEU A 94 -27.03 9.10 -5.79
N LEU A 95 -26.48 9.21 -7.00
CA LEU A 95 -27.25 9.60 -8.19
C LEU A 95 -28.26 8.53 -8.62
N ILE A 96 -27.90 7.24 -8.50
CA ILE A 96 -28.85 6.14 -8.74
C ILE A 96 -29.96 6.17 -7.69
N LYS A 97 -29.61 6.43 -6.41
CA LYS A 97 -30.59 6.62 -5.34
C LYS A 97 -31.58 7.75 -5.68
N GLU A 98 -31.10 8.93 -6.10
CA GLU A 98 -32.02 10.03 -6.45
C GLU A 98 -32.90 9.69 -7.64
N LEU A 99 -32.42 8.88 -8.58
CA LEU A 99 -33.27 8.39 -9.66
C LEU A 99 -34.41 7.54 -9.12
N TYR A 100 -34.15 6.61 -8.21
CA TYR A 100 -35.19 5.79 -7.58
C TYR A 100 -36.21 6.67 -6.84
N GLU A 101 -35.74 7.63 -6.06
CA GLU A 101 -36.60 8.55 -5.32
C GLU A 101 -37.46 9.41 -6.24
N SER A 102 -36.95 9.78 -7.43
CA SER A 102 -37.74 10.50 -8.44
C SER A 102 -38.94 9.69 -8.99
N PHE A 103 -38.89 8.36 -8.86
CA PHE A 103 -39.99 7.45 -9.17
C PHE A 103 -40.80 7.03 -7.92
N GLY A 104 -40.50 7.59 -6.75
CA GLY A 104 -41.18 7.25 -5.48
C GLY A 104 -40.76 5.89 -4.92
N LEU A 105 -39.58 5.40 -5.27
CA LEU A 105 -39.02 4.14 -4.77
C LEU A 105 -37.95 4.41 -3.71
N ASP A 106 -37.82 3.51 -2.74
CA ASP A 106 -36.69 3.50 -1.79
C ASP A 106 -35.56 2.65 -2.37
N PHE A 107 -34.44 3.29 -2.72
CA PHE A 107 -33.30 2.62 -3.30
C PHE A 107 -32.72 1.50 -2.41
N TRP A 108 -32.61 1.74 -1.11
CA TRP A 108 -31.96 0.81 -0.18
C TRP A 108 -32.83 -0.41 0.05
N GLU A 109 -34.15 -0.21 0.18
CA GLU A 109 -35.12 -1.31 0.30
C GLU A 109 -35.14 -2.16 -0.98
N GLU A 110 -35.28 -1.53 -2.16
CA GLU A 110 -35.36 -2.24 -3.44
C GLU A 110 -34.06 -2.96 -3.81
N ALA A 111 -32.90 -2.40 -3.44
CA ALA A 111 -31.61 -3.02 -3.66
C ALA A 111 -31.27 -4.10 -2.60
N GLY A 112 -31.98 -4.13 -1.48
CA GLY A 112 -31.70 -5.06 -0.37
C GLY A 112 -30.34 -4.82 0.29
N ILE A 113 -29.82 -3.59 0.24
CA ILE A 113 -28.52 -3.20 0.79
C ILE A 113 -28.66 -1.91 1.60
N SER A 114 -27.77 -1.72 2.58
CA SER A 114 -27.74 -0.48 3.37
C SER A 114 -26.63 0.46 2.89
N ASP A 115 -26.83 1.76 3.14
CA ASP A 115 -25.83 2.79 2.86
C ASP A 115 -24.48 2.48 3.52
N LYS A 116 -24.52 2.07 4.79
CA LYS A 116 -23.32 1.70 5.56
C LYS A 116 -22.58 0.51 4.92
N LEU A 117 -23.32 -0.52 4.49
CA LEU A 117 -22.72 -1.68 3.83
C LEU A 117 -22.03 -1.30 2.52
N VAL A 118 -22.62 -0.38 1.74
CA VAL A 118 -22.00 0.12 0.51
C VAL A 118 -20.70 0.87 0.80
N GLN A 119 -20.71 1.78 1.79
CA GLN A 119 -19.50 2.51 2.19
C GLN A 119 -18.40 1.55 2.65
N GLU A 120 -18.72 0.58 3.53
CA GLU A 120 -17.79 -0.46 3.97
C GLU A 120 -17.26 -1.30 2.79
N SER A 121 -18.10 -1.64 1.82
CA SER A 121 -17.69 -2.40 0.64
C SER A 121 -16.69 -1.62 -0.23
N ILE A 122 -16.91 -0.32 -0.42
CA ILE A 122 -15.99 0.55 -1.16
C ILE A 122 -14.64 0.64 -0.45
N ILE A 123 -14.66 0.81 0.87
CA ILE A 123 -13.44 0.90 1.69
C ILE A 123 -12.64 -0.41 1.62
N ASN A 124 -13.29 -1.55 1.86
CA ASN A 124 -12.65 -2.86 1.83
C ASN A 124 -12.08 -3.19 0.46
N ASN A 125 -12.81 -2.87 -0.62
CA ASN A 125 -12.31 -3.03 -1.97
C ASN A 125 -11.08 -2.16 -2.25
N THR A 126 -11.06 -0.94 -1.71
CA THR A 126 -9.92 -0.02 -1.84
C THR A 126 -8.69 -0.55 -1.09
N TYR A 127 -8.84 -1.00 0.16
CA TYR A 127 -7.75 -1.63 0.89
C TYR A 127 -7.22 -2.87 0.17
N ASN A 128 -8.11 -3.75 -0.32
CA ASN A 128 -7.69 -4.94 -1.07
C ASN A 128 -6.93 -4.58 -2.36
N SER A 129 -7.33 -3.51 -3.06
CA SER A 129 -6.66 -3.02 -4.27
C SER A 129 -5.28 -2.41 -3.99
N LEU A 130 -5.07 -1.95 -2.75
CA LEU A 130 -3.83 -1.39 -2.25
C LEU A 130 -3.02 -2.40 -1.42
N ASP A 131 -3.32 -3.70 -1.49
CA ASP A 131 -2.62 -4.74 -0.72
C ASP A 131 -2.60 -4.47 0.81
N GLY A 132 -3.64 -3.80 1.32
CA GLY A 132 -3.83 -3.46 2.73
C GLY A 132 -3.15 -2.16 3.19
N SER A 133 -2.45 -1.44 2.32
CA SER A 133 -1.84 -0.15 2.66
C SER A 133 -2.76 1.05 2.39
N SER A 134 -2.46 2.19 3.00
CA SER A 134 -3.12 3.47 2.77
C SER A 134 -2.66 4.18 1.48
N LYS A 135 -1.58 3.70 0.86
CA LYS A 135 -0.96 4.28 -0.34
C LYS A 135 -0.46 3.19 -1.30
N VAL A 136 -0.45 3.47 -2.59
CA VAL A 136 0.17 2.56 -3.57
C VAL A 136 1.69 2.60 -3.38
N ASN A 137 2.34 1.42 -3.26
CA ASN A 137 3.79 1.37 -3.24
C ASN A 137 4.36 1.94 -4.55
N SER A 138 5.25 2.92 -4.43
CA SER A 138 5.97 3.46 -5.58
C SER A 138 6.99 2.45 -6.13
N ALA A 139 7.48 2.66 -7.34
CA ALA A 139 8.60 1.87 -7.86
C ALA A 139 9.85 1.92 -6.95
N VAL A 140 10.06 3.03 -6.24
CA VAL A 140 11.15 3.16 -5.25
C VAL A 140 10.91 2.22 -4.08
N ASP A 141 9.68 2.20 -3.55
CA ASP A 141 9.27 1.36 -2.44
C ASP A 141 9.44 -0.13 -2.75
N LEU A 142 8.99 -0.57 -3.93
CA LEU A 142 9.13 -1.95 -4.40
C LEU A 142 10.60 -2.36 -4.57
N ILE A 143 11.45 -1.45 -5.05
CA ILE A 143 12.90 -1.68 -5.14
C ILE A 143 13.52 -1.81 -3.74
N ILE A 144 13.13 -0.97 -2.78
CA ILE A 144 13.62 -1.06 -1.39
C ILE A 144 13.17 -2.36 -0.71
N GLN A 145 11.91 -2.77 -0.88
CA GLN A 145 11.43 -4.07 -0.41
C GLN A 145 12.21 -5.23 -1.04
N THR A 146 12.59 -5.10 -2.32
CA THR A 146 13.45 -6.10 -2.97
C THR A 146 14.85 -6.12 -2.34
N PHE A 147 15.42 -4.96 -1.98
CA PHE A 147 16.70 -4.92 -1.25
C PHE A 147 16.59 -5.61 0.10
N ASP A 148 15.47 -5.45 0.81
CA ASP A 148 15.20 -6.13 2.09
C ASP A 148 15.22 -7.65 1.92
N VAL A 149 14.48 -8.17 0.93
CA VAL A 149 14.49 -9.61 0.59
C VAL A 149 15.88 -10.09 0.19
N MET A 150 16.65 -9.28 -0.55
CA MET A 150 18.03 -9.61 -0.90
C MET A 150 18.94 -9.66 0.34
N ALA A 151 18.70 -8.80 1.33
CA ALA A 151 19.42 -8.82 2.60
C ALA A 151 19.10 -10.09 3.40
N LEU A 152 17.82 -10.49 3.51
CA LEU A 152 17.41 -11.76 4.13
C LEU A 152 18.09 -12.97 3.47
N LYS A 153 18.19 -12.94 2.14
CA LYS A 153 18.86 -14.00 1.35
C LYS A 153 20.38 -13.88 1.34
N ASN A 154 20.97 -12.98 2.13
CA ASN A 154 22.41 -12.73 2.20
C ASN A 154 23.06 -12.39 0.83
N ARG A 155 22.28 -11.85 -0.11
CA ARG A 155 22.78 -11.37 -1.42
C ARG A 155 23.44 -10.00 -1.29
N ILE A 156 22.96 -9.18 -0.37
CA ILE A 156 23.64 -7.98 0.11
C ILE A 156 23.99 -8.16 1.59
N ARG A 157 25.11 -7.59 2.02
CA ARG A 157 25.72 -7.88 3.32
C ARG A 157 25.59 -6.70 4.27
N LYS A 158 25.13 -6.96 5.50
CA LYS A 158 25.15 -6.00 6.62
C LYS A 158 26.59 -5.57 6.89
N ASP A 159 26.77 -4.30 7.23
CA ASP A 159 28.04 -3.59 7.43
C ASP A 159 28.89 -3.34 6.17
N TYR A 160 28.66 -4.05 5.08
CA TYR A 160 29.43 -3.88 3.84
C TYR A 160 28.63 -3.10 2.81
N ASP A 161 27.43 -3.56 2.47
CA ASP A 161 26.59 -2.98 1.43
C ASP A 161 25.54 -2.03 2.04
N TYR A 162 25.07 -2.36 3.23
CA TYR A 162 24.17 -1.52 4.01
C TYR A 162 24.54 -1.55 5.50
N THR A 163 24.18 -0.50 6.22
CA THR A 163 24.27 -0.44 7.69
C THR A 163 22.97 0.09 8.25
N ILE A 164 22.64 -0.37 9.46
CA ILE A 164 21.51 0.15 10.24
C ILE A 164 22.10 0.79 11.48
N ASN A 165 21.76 2.05 11.71
CA ASN A 165 22.10 2.74 12.94
C ASN A 165 20.86 2.82 13.83
N GLU A 166 20.73 1.87 14.75
CA GLU A 166 19.61 1.74 15.68
C GLU A 166 19.45 2.99 16.57
N SER A 167 20.56 3.62 16.97
CA SER A 167 20.53 4.82 17.83
C SER A 167 19.89 6.04 17.17
N THR A 168 20.03 6.17 15.84
CA THR A 168 19.47 7.29 15.07
C THR A 168 18.26 6.89 14.25
N GLY A 169 17.94 5.59 14.16
CA GLY A 169 16.94 5.06 13.24
C GLY A 169 17.29 5.30 11.76
N GLU A 170 18.56 5.24 11.39
CA GLU A 170 19.02 5.47 10.01
C GLU A 170 19.32 4.15 9.29
N LEU A 171 18.73 3.95 8.10
CA LEU A 171 19.16 2.93 7.14
C LEU A 171 20.12 3.55 6.13
N CYS A 172 21.34 3.04 6.06
CA CYS A 172 22.40 3.56 5.21
C CYS A 172 22.70 2.55 4.08
N LEU A 173 22.51 2.97 2.83
CA LEU A 173 22.61 2.11 1.65
C LEU A 173 23.74 2.55 0.72
N ARG A 174 24.65 1.63 0.38
CA ARG A 174 25.62 1.81 -0.71
C ARG A 174 25.01 1.35 -2.02
N LEU A 175 24.14 2.20 -2.56
CA LEU A 175 23.40 1.90 -3.79
C LEU A 175 24.30 1.55 -4.99
N ASN A 176 25.52 2.09 -5.07
CA ASN A 176 26.46 1.72 -6.12
C ASN A 176 26.85 0.24 -6.13
N LEU A 177 26.84 -0.43 -4.97
CA LEU A 177 27.06 -1.88 -4.89
C LEU A 177 25.74 -2.66 -4.98
N ILE A 178 24.75 -2.23 -4.20
CA ILE A 178 23.47 -2.92 -4.09
C ILE A 178 22.76 -3.00 -5.45
N TYR A 179 22.81 -1.94 -6.26
CA TYR A 179 22.02 -1.88 -7.50
C TYR A 179 22.49 -2.87 -8.57
N ASP A 180 23.79 -3.13 -8.66
CA ASP A 180 24.32 -4.11 -9.61
C ASP A 180 23.84 -5.52 -9.24
N GLU A 181 23.91 -5.88 -7.95
CA GLU A 181 23.37 -7.13 -7.44
C GLU A 181 21.85 -7.22 -7.59
N PHE A 182 21.12 -6.11 -7.42
CA PHE A 182 19.68 -6.05 -7.65
C PHE A 182 19.33 -6.37 -9.10
N THR A 183 20.00 -5.75 -10.08
CA THR A 183 19.70 -6.04 -11.50
C THR A 183 20.06 -7.46 -11.90
N LYS A 184 21.03 -8.10 -11.23
CA LYS A 184 21.32 -9.53 -11.40
C LYS A 184 20.23 -10.38 -10.76
N TYR A 185 19.83 -10.07 -9.53
CA TYR A 185 18.81 -10.79 -8.78
C TYR A 185 17.47 -10.80 -9.51
N ILE A 186 17.00 -9.66 -10.03
CA ILE A 186 15.76 -9.60 -10.83
C ILE A 186 15.83 -10.53 -12.04
N ARG A 187 16.99 -10.58 -12.73
CA ARG A 187 17.20 -11.47 -13.89
C ARG A 187 17.31 -12.95 -13.51
N GLU A 188 18.00 -13.26 -12.41
CA GLU A 188 18.22 -14.63 -11.92
C GLU A 188 16.91 -15.27 -11.43
N PHE A 189 16.07 -14.49 -10.74
CA PHE A 189 14.84 -14.98 -10.12
C PHE A 189 13.56 -14.63 -10.91
N ASN A 190 13.71 -13.97 -12.06
CA ASN A 190 12.61 -13.56 -12.94
C ASN A 190 11.49 -12.82 -12.18
N VAL A 191 11.88 -11.86 -11.33
CA VAL A 191 10.94 -11.06 -10.54
C VAL A 191 10.22 -10.09 -11.48
N SER A 192 8.93 -10.33 -11.73
CA SER A 192 8.09 -9.55 -12.67
C SER A 192 7.46 -8.32 -12.05
N ASP A 193 7.27 -8.33 -10.73
CA ASP A 193 6.35 -7.42 -10.05
C ASP A 193 7.01 -6.09 -9.65
N VAL A 194 8.24 -5.86 -10.11
CA VAL A 194 9.05 -4.68 -9.79
C VAL A 194 9.45 -3.96 -11.07
N GLU A 195 9.04 -2.71 -11.21
CA GLU A 195 9.53 -1.85 -12.30
C GLU A 195 11.02 -1.54 -12.10
N VAL A 196 11.87 -2.14 -12.93
CA VAL A 196 13.32 -1.92 -12.87
C VAL A 196 13.68 -0.55 -13.43
N LEU A 197 13.84 0.42 -12.55
CA LEU A 197 14.33 1.75 -12.90
C LEU A 197 15.82 1.73 -13.25
N GLY A 198 16.32 2.74 -13.96
CA GLY A 198 17.76 3.00 -14.01
C GLY A 198 18.25 3.63 -12.70
N ILE A 199 19.48 3.33 -12.25
CA ILE A 199 20.02 3.84 -10.96
C ILE A 199 19.91 5.37 -10.80
N ARG A 200 20.10 6.14 -11.89
CA ARG A 200 19.94 7.60 -11.88
C ARG A 200 18.49 8.05 -11.69
N GLN A 201 17.55 7.30 -12.24
CA GLN A 201 16.12 7.56 -12.09
C GLN A 201 15.66 7.18 -10.69
N PHE A 202 16.05 5.99 -10.22
CA PHE A 202 15.79 5.53 -8.85
C PHE A 202 16.29 6.54 -7.81
N THR A 203 17.58 6.90 -7.85
CA THR A 203 18.16 7.86 -6.89
C THR A 203 17.52 9.25 -6.95
N ARG A 204 17.03 9.68 -8.13
CA ARG A 204 16.31 10.95 -8.29
C ARG A 204 14.90 10.89 -7.68
N GLN A 205 14.20 9.76 -7.82
CA GLN A 205 12.88 9.55 -7.22
C GLN A 205 13.00 9.35 -5.71
N LEU A 206 13.95 8.53 -5.25
CA LEU A 206 14.27 8.30 -3.85
C LEU A 206 14.45 9.61 -3.06
N ARG A 207 15.14 10.61 -3.64
CA ARG A 207 15.35 11.93 -3.00
C ARG A 207 14.08 12.76 -2.79
N ARG A 208 12.95 12.35 -3.38
CA ARG A 208 11.65 13.01 -3.23
C ARG A 208 10.77 12.31 -2.20
N GLU A 209 11.14 11.11 -1.78
CA GLU A 209 10.40 10.34 -0.81
C GLU A 209 10.51 10.95 0.59
N THR A 210 9.46 10.78 1.40
CA THR A 210 9.35 11.39 2.73
C THR A 210 10.33 10.82 3.75
N TYR A 211 10.85 9.62 3.48
CA TYR A 211 11.87 8.92 4.27
C TYR A 211 13.30 9.20 3.79
N TRP A 212 13.52 10.03 2.77
CA TRP A 212 14.86 10.45 2.39
C TRP A 212 15.46 11.42 3.42
N LEU A 213 16.67 11.14 3.89
CA LEU A 213 17.40 12.03 4.80
C LEU A 213 18.53 12.77 4.06
N ASP A 214 19.60 12.08 3.68
CA ASP A 214 20.75 12.71 3.04
C ASP A 214 21.62 11.75 2.21
N TYR A 215 22.62 12.35 1.54
CA TYR A 215 23.72 11.62 0.93
C TYR A 215 25.02 11.95 1.67
N GLY A 216 25.28 11.23 2.76
CA GLY A 216 26.34 11.52 3.73
C GLY A 216 27.44 10.46 3.83
N LEU A 217 28.47 10.74 4.61
CA LEU A 217 29.51 9.77 4.97
C LEU A 217 29.06 8.95 6.18
N ARG A 218 29.16 7.62 6.09
CA ARG A 218 28.94 6.69 7.21
C ARG A 218 30.04 5.61 7.22
N ASN A 219 30.16 4.90 8.33
CA ASN A 219 31.17 3.85 8.48
C ASN A 219 30.64 2.54 7.88
N PHE A 220 31.47 1.89 7.08
CA PHE A 220 31.24 0.56 6.52
C PHE A 220 32.48 -0.30 6.73
N LYS A 221 32.30 -1.62 6.76
CA LYS A 221 33.40 -2.59 6.74
C LYS A 221 33.88 -2.79 5.31
N GLU A 222 35.19 -2.93 5.17
CA GLU A 222 35.86 -3.36 3.95
C GLU A 222 36.94 -4.38 4.34
N ARG A 223 37.14 -5.40 3.50
CA ARG A 223 38.21 -6.38 3.73
C ARG A 223 39.51 -5.81 3.21
N ASP A 224 40.49 -5.67 4.10
CA ASP A 224 41.86 -5.35 3.70
C ASP A 224 42.52 -6.59 3.04
N ASN A 225 43.68 -6.40 2.41
CA ASN A 225 44.49 -7.43 1.75
C ASN A 225 44.81 -8.63 2.66
N ASN A 226 44.80 -8.44 3.98
CA ASN A 226 45.00 -9.49 4.98
C ASN A 226 43.68 -10.14 5.46
N SER A 227 42.56 -9.90 4.78
CA SER A 227 41.21 -10.39 5.16
C SER A 227 40.71 -9.94 6.53
N ASN A 228 41.28 -8.86 7.07
CA ASN A 228 40.77 -8.21 8.28
C ASN A 228 39.71 -7.16 7.91
N ASP A 229 38.68 -7.06 8.75
CA ASP A 229 37.62 -6.07 8.58
C ASP A 229 38.11 -4.71 9.10
N VAL A 230 38.16 -3.73 8.21
CA VAL A 230 38.53 -2.35 8.53
C VAL A 230 37.34 -1.44 8.30
N ASN A 231 37.10 -0.53 9.24
CA ASN A 231 36.05 0.48 9.11
C ASN A 231 36.53 1.63 8.22
N ILE A 232 35.83 1.86 7.11
CA ILE A 232 36.09 2.93 6.16
C ILE A 232 34.86 3.84 6.08
N ARG A 233 35.11 5.15 6.00
CA ARG A 233 34.07 6.14 5.76
C ARG A 233 33.76 6.23 4.28
N GLN A 234 32.55 5.83 3.91
CA GLN A 234 32.07 5.90 2.52
C GLN A 234 30.78 6.71 2.43
N ARG A 235 30.55 7.29 1.25
CA ARG A 235 29.30 8.02 0.99
C ARG A 235 28.18 7.03 0.71
N CYS A 236 27.04 7.20 1.38
CA CYS A 236 25.88 6.35 1.24
C CYS A 236 24.60 7.19 1.20
N TYR A 237 23.52 6.55 0.76
CA TYR A 237 22.17 7.09 0.80
C TYR A 237 21.58 6.77 2.16
N VAL A 238 21.08 7.77 2.88
CA VAL A 238 20.57 7.62 4.24
C VAL A 238 19.06 7.81 4.24
N LEU A 239 18.34 6.83 4.80
CA LEU A 239 16.89 6.78 4.89
C LEU A 239 16.45 6.74 6.36
N ASP A 240 15.32 7.39 6.64
CA ASP A 240 14.63 7.35 7.93
C ASP A 240 13.88 6.03 8.07
N LEU A 241 14.42 5.16 8.92
CA LEU A 241 13.97 3.78 9.05
C LEU A 241 12.60 3.69 9.74
N LYS A 242 12.25 4.66 10.60
CA LYS A 242 10.92 4.73 11.22
C LYS A 242 9.85 5.02 10.18
N LYS A 243 10.05 6.08 9.39
CA LYS A 243 9.13 6.41 8.28
C LYS A 243 9.08 5.32 7.22
N LEU A 244 10.20 4.61 7.01
CA LEU A 244 10.24 3.50 6.07
C LEU A 244 9.33 2.35 6.54
N ASN A 245 9.41 1.96 7.82
CA ASN A 245 8.60 0.88 8.41
C ASN A 245 7.12 1.25 8.60
N GLU A 246 6.78 2.54 8.72
CA GLU A 246 5.38 3.01 8.67
C GLU A 246 4.75 2.73 7.30
N ASN A 247 5.56 2.72 6.25
CA ASN A 247 5.13 2.66 4.86
C ASN A 247 5.31 1.28 4.21
N LEU A 248 6.26 0.49 4.70
CA LEU A 248 6.69 -0.77 4.10
C LEU A 248 6.82 -1.84 5.20
N SER A 249 6.36 -3.05 4.91
CA SER A 249 6.62 -4.23 5.74
C SER A 249 8.01 -4.76 5.41
N LEU A 250 9.01 -4.40 6.21
CA LEU A 250 10.41 -4.80 6.04
C LEU A 250 10.81 -5.77 7.16
N GLU A 251 11.64 -6.77 6.84
CA GLU A 251 12.12 -7.76 7.81
C GLU A 251 13.61 -7.61 8.07
N ALA A 252 14.47 -7.62 7.04
CA ALA A 252 15.92 -7.48 7.22
C ALA A 252 16.35 -6.09 7.67
N PHE A 253 15.61 -5.06 7.24
CA PHE A 253 15.78 -3.68 7.62
C PHE A 253 14.85 -3.27 8.76
N ALA A 254 14.14 -4.21 9.39
CA ALA A 254 13.34 -3.90 10.56
C ALA A 254 14.22 -3.27 11.65
N CYS A 255 13.69 -2.24 12.30
CA CYS A 255 14.29 -1.72 13.52
C CYS A 255 13.65 -2.48 14.68
N GLU A 256 14.42 -3.31 15.37
CA GLU A 256 14.09 -3.66 16.75
C GLU A 256 14.29 -2.37 17.55
N ILE A 257 13.27 -1.52 17.59
CA ILE A 257 13.21 -0.52 18.65
C ILE A 257 12.92 -1.36 19.87
N ASP A 258 13.93 -1.60 20.70
CA ASP A 258 13.72 -1.98 22.08
C ASP A 258 12.75 -0.95 22.66
N ALA A 259 11.46 -1.32 22.72
CA ALA A 259 10.59 -0.76 23.71
C ALA A 259 11.34 -1.00 25.01
N GLU A 260 11.68 0.07 25.73
CA GLU A 260 12.23 -0.02 27.07
C GLU A 260 11.49 -1.15 27.77
N GLU A 261 12.23 -2.22 28.09
CA GLU A 261 11.74 -3.29 28.92
C GLU A 261 11.30 -2.61 30.22
N ASP A 262 9.99 -2.39 30.34
CA ASP A 262 9.33 -2.33 31.62
C ASP A 262 9.53 -3.74 32.18
N SER A 263 10.72 -3.96 32.74
CA SER A 263 11.19 -5.23 33.26
C SER A 263 10.38 -5.54 34.51
N GLY A 264 9.15 -6.03 34.29
CA GLY A 264 8.28 -6.64 35.27
C GLY A 264 8.75 -8.02 35.73
N PHE A 265 10.04 -8.34 35.53
CA PHE A 265 10.67 -9.49 36.15
C PHE A 265 11.49 -9.00 37.34
N MET A 266 10.98 -9.33 38.54
CA MET A 266 11.69 -9.17 39.79
C MET A 266 13.11 -9.73 39.66
N LYS A 267 14.10 -8.90 40.04
CA LYS A 267 15.38 -9.41 40.50
C LYS A 267 15.12 -10.33 41.69
N ILE A 268 15.40 -11.62 41.53
CA ILE A 268 15.60 -12.51 42.66
C ILE A 268 17.08 -12.34 43.03
N ASP A 269 17.32 -11.59 44.11
CA ASP A 269 18.63 -11.51 44.73
C ASP A 269 19.03 -12.90 45.24
N ASN A 270 20.27 -13.29 44.92
CA ASN A 270 20.92 -14.45 45.48
C ASN A 270 21.16 -14.22 46.97
N ASP A 271 20.52 -15.00 47.84
CA ASP A 271 21.05 -15.30 49.16
C ASP A 271 21.04 -16.82 49.40
N GLN A 272 22.19 -17.29 49.84
CA GLN A 272 22.54 -18.67 50.10
C GLN A 272 21.78 -19.20 51.32
N GLU A 273 21.23 -20.42 51.23
CA GLU A 273 21.16 -21.31 52.38
C GLU A 273 21.60 -22.72 51.95
N GLU A 274 22.78 -23.10 52.45
CA GLU A 274 23.21 -24.48 52.54
C GLU A 274 22.12 -25.27 53.27
N LEU A 275 21.58 -26.31 52.63
CA LEU A 275 20.73 -27.27 53.31
C LEU A 275 21.62 -28.35 53.95
N PRO A 276 21.58 -28.50 55.29
CA PRO A 276 22.23 -29.61 55.98
C PRO A 276 21.30 -30.83 56.07
N PHE A 277 21.92 -32.00 56.28
CA PHE A 277 21.34 -33.30 56.66
C PHE A 277 20.70 -34.12 55.52
N ASP A 278 20.89 -35.43 55.38
CA ASP A 278 21.72 -36.47 56.01
C ASP A 278 21.82 -37.64 55.00
#